data_AF-A0A817N1D3-F1
#
_entry.id   AF-A0A817N1D3-F1
#
_cell.length_a   1.000
_cell.length_b   1.000
_cell.length_c   1.000
_cell.angle_alpha   90.00
_cell.angle_beta   90.00
_cell.angle_gamma   90.00
#
_symmetry.space_group_name_H-M   'P 1'
#
loop_
_entity.id
_entity.type
_entity.pdbx_description
1 polymer ?
#
loop_
_entity_poly.entity_id
_entity_poly.type
_entity_poly.pdbx_seq_one_letter_code
_entity_poly.pdbx_strand_id
1 'polypeptide(L)'
;FLIEKFLFFNRKDEFTIECPNVGELNKILIAHNNKGSAPGWFLDQILIEDVIAHHLYEFPCNRWLAKDEDDKEIARFLFPKKSTDHERQPVRNNQYKITVFTGKKTGAGTDADVFITLYGNLAETGPIKLESKKNSFESGKKDEFTIECPNVGELNKILIAHNNKGSASGWFLDQILIEDVNWHHLYEFPCNRWLAKDEDDKEIARFLFPKKTVTNSQYKIKSHFDITSSVFESFSVIFETQINANPHVRC
;
A
#
# COMPACT_ATOMS: atom_id res chain seq x y z
N PHE A 1 12.07 11.62 11.71
CA PHE A 1 11.22 12.83 11.75
C PHE A 1 10.70 12.99 13.17
N LEU A 2 10.83 14.18 13.79
CA LEU A 2 10.34 14.48 15.14
C LEU A 2 8.99 15.20 15.02
N ILE A 3 7.96 14.78 15.77
CA ILE A 3 6.62 15.36 15.68
C ILE A 3 6.07 15.58 17.08
N GLU A 4 5.85 16.82 17.50
CA GLU A 4 5.23 17.13 18.80
C GLU A 4 3.71 17.28 18.67
N LYS A 5 2.91 16.51 19.43
CA LYS A 5 1.44 16.63 19.50
C LYS A 5 0.89 16.43 20.91
N PHE A 6 -0.34 16.90 21.16
CA PHE A 6 -1.00 16.85 22.47
C PHE A 6 -1.97 15.67 22.62
N LEU A 7 -2.07 15.08 23.82
CA LEU A 7 -3.01 14.00 24.18
C LEU A 7 -4.14 14.49 25.09
N PHE A 8 -5.29 13.80 25.07
CA PHE A 8 -6.47 14.09 25.86
C PHE A 8 -6.97 12.86 26.66
N PHE A 9 -7.48 13.11 27.87
CA PHE A 9 -7.82 12.11 28.88
C PHE A 9 -8.87 11.06 28.45
N ASN A 10 -8.62 9.78 28.83
CA ASN A 10 -9.56 8.65 28.79
C ASN A 10 -10.28 8.46 27.45
N ARG A 11 -9.54 8.72 26.36
CA ARG A 11 -10.01 8.63 24.99
C ARG A 11 -8.94 8.03 24.11
N LYS A 12 -9.42 7.42 23.03
CA LYS A 12 -8.61 7.15 21.86
C LYS A 12 -8.26 8.50 21.23
N ASP A 13 -7.00 8.90 21.33
CA ASP A 13 -6.49 10.04 20.59
C ASP A 13 -6.09 9.61 19.19
N GLU A 14 -6.43 10.45 18.22
CA GLU A 14 -6.25 10.17 16.82
C GLU A 14 -5.62 11.38 16.14
N PHE A 15 -4.53 11.16 15.42
CA PHE A 15 -3.83 12.22 14.73
C PHE A 15 -3.28 11.76 13.41
N THR A 16 -3.37 12.65 12.42
CA THR A 16 -2.83 12.42 11.09
C THR A 16 -1.48 13.12 10.94
N ILE A 17 -0.53 12.45 10.29
CA ILE A 17 0.82 12.89 10.01
C ILE A 17 1.07 12.75 8.52
N GLU A 18 1.61 13.77 7.89
CA GLU A 18 2.09 13.70 6.52
C GLU A 18 3.61 13.64 6.55
N CYS A 19 4.20 12.64 5.88
CA CYS A 19 5.64 12.50 5.75
C CYS A 19 6.00 11.77 4.45
N PRO A 20 7.26 11.79 4.00
CA PRO A 20 7.67 10.93 2.89
C PRO A 20 7.39 9.46 3.20
N ASN A 21 7.08 8.64 2.18
CA ASN A 21 6.93 7.20 2.38
C ASN A 21 8.21 6.61 3.00
N VAL A 22 8.07 6.02 4.18
CA VAL A 22 9.17 5.45 4.96
C VAL A 22 9.31 3.93 4.77
N GLY A 23 8.43 3.31 3.98
CA GLY A 23 8.39 1.86 3.79
C GLY A 23 7.83 1.13 5.00
N GLU A 24 8.26 -0.13 5.20
CA GLU A 24 7.78 -0.96 6.31
C GLU A 24 8.24 -0.42 7.67
N LEU A 25 7.27 -0.14 8.55
CA LEU A 25 7.54 0.36 9.89
C LEU A 25 8.04 -0.77 10.79
N ASN A 26 9.36 -0.83 10.98
CA ASN A 26 10.00 -1.86 11.79
C ASN A 26 10.22 -1.44 13.26
N LYS A 27 10.13 -0.13 13.55
CA LYS A 27 10.41 0.44 14.86
C LYS A 27 9.84 1.86 14.97
N ILE A 28 9.34 2.22 16.14
CA ILE A 28 8.99 3.60 16.48
C ILE A 28 9.60 3.95 17.85
N LEU A 29 9.99 5.20 18.03
CA LEU A 29 10.30 5.77 19.33
C LEU A 29 9.10 6.60 19.78
N ILE A 30 8.59 6.29 20.97
CA ILE A 30 7.61 7.11 21.65
C ILE A 30 8.26 7.80 22.83
N ALA A 31 8.00 9.09 23.04
CA ALA A 31 8.56 9.85 24.16
C ALA A 31 7.65 11.00 24.58
N HIS A 32 7.73 11.42 25.85
CA HIS A 32 7.11 12.65 26.37
C HIS A 32 8.13 13.51 27.12
N ASN A 33 7.84 14.80 27.31
CA ASN A 33 8.78 15.75 27.91
C ASN A 33 8.75 15.79 29.45
N ASN A 34 7.91 14.97 30.09
CA ASN A 34 7.73 14.89 31.53
C ASN A 34 7.41 16.24 32.22
N LYS A 35 6.77 17.17 31.51
CA LYS A 35 6.31 18.46 32.07
C LYS A 35 4.83 18.35 32.46
N GLY A 36 4.41 19.14 33.45
CA GLY A 36 3.03 19.19 33.93
C GLY A 36 2.86 18.59 35.32
N SER A 37 1.62 18.60 35.81
CA SER A 37 1.24 17.94 37.07
C SER A 37 0.91 16.49 36.76
N ALA A 38 1.51 15.54 37.49
CA ALA A 38 1.36 14.09 37.27
C ALA A 38 1.66 13.66 35.83
N PRO A 39 2.90 13.86 35.33
CA PRO A 39 3.28 13.62 33.94
C PRO A 39 3.41 12.13 33.57
N GLY A 40 2.91 11.23 34.43
CA GLY A 40 3.03 9.80 34.25
C GLY A 40 2.03 9.29 33.23
N TRP A 41 2.52 8.57 32.23
CA TRP A 41 1.72 8.15 31.09
C TRP A 41 1.75 6.64 30.92
N PHE A 42 0.65 5.95 31.24
CA PHE A 42 0.51 4.55 30.88
C PHE A 42 0.10 4.42 29.41
N LEU A 43 0.95 3.77 28.61
CA LEU A 43 0.71 3.49 27.20
C LEU A 43 0.47 1.99 27.02
N ASP A 44 -0.75 1.62 26.63
CA ASP A 44 -1.09 0.23 26.27
C ASP A 44 -0.49 -0.11 24.90
N GLN A 45 -0.90 0.61 23.86
CA GLN A 45 -0.46 0.35 22.49
C GLN A 45 -0.62 1.57 21.57
N ILE A 46 0.15 1.57 20.48
CA ILE A 46 0.02 2.50 19.36
C ILE A 46 -0.40 1.73 18.12
N LEU A 47 -1.50 2.16 17.51
CA LEU A 47 -1.98 1.71 16.21
C LEU A 47 -1.61 2.76 15.17
N ILE A 48 -0.84 2.36 14.15
CA ILE A 48 -0.45 3.25 13.05
C ILE A 48 -1.06 2.71 11.77
N GLU A 49 -1.95 3.49 11.17
CA GLU A 49 -2.54 3.21 9.88
C GLU A 49 -1.80 4.04 8.83
N ASP A 50 -1.05 3.39 7.93
CA ASP A 50 -0.67 4.02 6.67
C ASP A 50 -1.96 4.23 5.89
N VAL A 51 -2.45 5.47 5.78
CA VAL A 51 -3.75 5.73 5.15
C VAL A 51 -3.69 5.60 3.63
N ILE A 52 -2.48 5.60 3.06
CA ILE A 52 -2.28 5.44 1.63
C ILE A 52 -2.10 3.97 1.29
N ALA A 53 -1.33 3.22 2.08
CA ALA A 53 -1.14 1.78 1.90
C ALA A 53 -2.20 0.93 2.63
N HIS A 54 -3.13 1.56 3.35
CA HIS A 54 -4.13 0.95 4.23
C HIS A 54 -3.58 -0.16 5.15
N HIS A 55 -2.30 -0.05 5.52
CA HIS A 55 -1.63 -1.01 6.37
C HIS A 55 -1.70 -0.56 7.83
N LEU A 56 -2.23 -1.42 8.69
CA LEU A 56 -2.30 -1.20 10.13
C LEU A 56 -1.15 -1.90 10.84
N TYR A 57 -0.33 -1.12 11.54
CA TYR A 57 0.72 -1.61 12.43
C TYR A 57 0.27 -1.49 13.88
N GLU A 58 0.50 -2.54 14.67
CA GLU A 58 0.25 -2.53 16.11
C GLU A 58 1.57 -2.58 16.89
N PHE A 59 1.80 -1.57 17.73
CA PHE A 59 2.99 -1.42 18.56
C PHE A 59 2.58 -1.53 20.04
N PRO A 60 2.64 -2.73 20.64
CA PRO A 60 2.32 -2.91 22.06
C PRO A 60 3.41 -2.27 22.93
N CYS A 61 2.99 -1.61 24.01
CA CYS A 61 3.87 -1.01 25.01
C CYS A 61 3.57 -1.58 26.40
N ASN A 62 2.31 -1.50 26.85
CA ASN A 62 1.82 -2.01 28.14
C ASN A 62 2.68 -1.57 29.35
N ARG A 63 3.10 -0.31 29.37
CA ARG A 63 4.03 0.22 30.38
C ARG A 63 3.76 1.67 30.73
N TRP A 64 4.20 2.06 31.92
CA TRP A 64 4.28 3.47 32.31
C TRP A 64 5.50 4.12 31.68
N LEU A 65 5.28 5.28 31.07
CA LEU A 65 6.29 6.25 30.66
C LEU A 65 6.25 7.38 31.68
N ALA A 66 7.09 7.29 32.70
CA ALA A 66 7.07 8.20 33.86
C ALA A 66 8.43 8.14 34.57
N LYS A 67 8.80 9.14 35.37
CA LYS A 67 10.04 9.09 36.18
C LYS A 67 9.87 8.45 37.55
N ASP A 68 8.63 8.34 38.00
CA ASP A 68 8.22 7.87 39.32
C ASP A 68 7.51 6.50 39.28
N GLU A 69 7.11 6.02 38.10
CA GLU A 69 6.46 4.71 37.90
C GLU A 69 7.31 3.77 37.02
N ASP A 70 6.99 2.47 37.09
CA ASP A 70 7.62 1.35 36.34
C ASP A 70 9.16 1.44 36.29
N ASP A 71 9.76 1.54 35.09
CA ASP A 71 11.21 1.55 34.91
C ASP A 71 11.83 2.94 34.84
N LYS A 72 11.05 3.97 35.16
CA LYS A 72 11.48 5.38 35.21
C LYS A 72 11.89 5.95 33.85
N GLU A 73 11.53 5.30 32.74
CA GLU A 73 11.78 5.78 31.39
C GLU A 73 10.62 6.63 30.89
N ILE A 74 10.92 7.73 30.20
CA ILE A 74 9.93 8.63 29.57
C ILE A 74 9.93 8.51 28.04
N ALA A 75 10.72 7.58 27.53
CA ALA A 75 10.89 7.31 26.11
C ALA A 75 11.18 5.82 25.90
N ARG A 76 10.60 5.22 24.87
CA ARG A 76 10.80 3.80 24.57
C ARG A 76 10.73 3.53 23.08
N PHE A 77 11.59 2.62 22.62
CA PHE A 77 11.43 2.01 21.31
C PHE A 77 10.40 0.89 21.35
N LEU A 78 9.40 0.98 20.47
CA LEU A 78 8.42 -0.07 20.23
C LEU A 78 8.70 -0.73 18.89
N PHE A 79 8.41 -2.02 18.82
CA PHE A 79 8.50 -2.83 17.62
C PHE A 79 7.08 -3.27 17.24
N PRO A 80 6.75 -3.33 15.95
CA PRO A 80 5.44 -3.81 15.56
C PRO A 80 5.29 -5.25 16.04
N LYS A 81 4.09 -5.65 16.41
CA LYS A 81 3.76 -7.08 16.43
C LYS A 81 4.10 -7.61 15.05
N LYS A 82 5.07 -8.53 14.98
CA LYS A 82 5.22 -9.36 13.79
C LYS A 82 3.88 -10.02 13.58
N SER A 83 3.26 -9.76 12.44
CA SER A 83 2.00 -10.38 12.08
C SER A 83 2.14 -11.89 12.22
N THR A 84 1.62 -12.44 13.31
CA THR A 84 1.21 -13.84 13.34
C THR A 84 0.01 -14.05 12.42
N ASP A 85 -0.53 -12.99 11.80
CA ASP A 85 -1.59 -12.98 10.79
C ASP A 85 -1.20 -13.59 9.42
N HIS A 86 -0.04 -14.24 9.31
CA HIS A 86 0.10 -15.32 8.33
C HIS A 86 -0.71 -16.58 8.72
N GLU A 87 -1.34 -16.61 9.91
CA GLU A 87 -2.43 -17.53 10.20
C GLU A 87 -3.75 -17.04 9.60
N ARG A 88 -3.97 -17.43 8.34
CA ARG A 88 -5.30 -17.77 7.79
C ARG A 88 -6.41 -16.72 8.02
N GLN A 89 -6.20 -15.46 7.63
CA GLN A 89 -7.36 -14.74 7.11
C GLN A 89 -7.86 -15.53 5.89
N PRO A 90 -9.13 -15.96 5.83
CA PRO A 90 -9.65 -16.56 4.61
C PRO A 90 -9.35 -15.57 3.49
N VAL A 91 -8.78 -16.05 2.38
CA VAL A 91 -8.49 -15.21 1.22
C VAL A 91 -9.83 -14.64 0.75
N ARG A 92 -10.20 -13.48 1.28
CA ARG A 92 -11.46 -12.82 0.95
C ARG A 92 -11.34 -12.39 -0.50
N ASN A 93 -12.41 -12.57 -1.26
CA ASN A 93 -12.48 -12.00 -2.58
C ASN A 93 -12.32 -10.47 -2.46
N ASN A 94 -11.51 -9.91 -3.34
CA ASN A 94 -11.37 -8.49 -3.57
C ASN A 94 -11.90 -8.14 -4.97
N GLN A 95 -12.25 -6.87 -5.15
CA GLN A 95 -12.69 -6.31 -6.40
C GLN A 95 -11.63 -5.34 -6.94
N TYR A 96 -11.17 -5.56 -8.17
CA TYR A 96 -10.25 -4.66 -8.87
C TYR A 96 -10.94 -4.05 -10.07
N LYS A 97 -10.83 -2.73 -10.21
CA LYS A 97 -11.24 -2.00 -11.41
C LYS A 97 -10.02 -1.78 -12.30
N ILE A 98 -10.05 -2.41 -13.47
CA ILE A 98 -8.96 -2.39 -14.44
C ILE A 98 -9.35 -1.47 -15.58
N THR A 99 -8.57 -0.43 -15.80
CA THR A 99 -8.69 0.48 -16.94
C THR A 99 -7.56 0.23 -17.91
N VAL A 100 -7.90 -0.16 -19.14
CA VAL A 100 -6.96 -0.45 -20.21
C VAL A 100 -6.96 0.68 -21.22
N PHE A 101 -5.78 1.18 -21.58
CA PHE A 101 -5.59 2.21 -22.59
C PHE A 101 -4.92 1.60 -23.82
N THR A 102 -5.67 1.52 -24.92
CA THR A 102 -5.12 1.12 -26.22
C THR A 102 -4.55 2.35 -26.91
N GLY A 103 -3.31 2.27 -27.40
CA GLY A 103 -2.66 3.42 -28.00
C GLY A 103 -3.29 3.84 -29.33
N LYS A 104 -2.87 4.99 -29.84
CA LYS A 104 -3.46 5.66 -31.02
C LYS A 104 -2.77 5.32 -32.36
N LYS A 105 -1.89 4.31 -32.38
CA LYS A 105 -1.23 3.89 -33.62
C LYS A 105 -2.26 3.29 -34.59
N THR A 106 -1.99 3.37 -35.89
CA THR A 106 -2.82 2.71 -36.90
C THR A 106 -2.81 1.21 -36.67
N GLY A 107 -3.98 0.59 -36.58
CA GLY A 107 -4.10 -0.85 -36.30
C GLY A 107 -3.77 -1.24 -34.85
N ALA A 108 -3.81 -0.30 -33.91
CA ALA A 108 -3.47 -0.56 -32.51
C ALA A 108 -4.48 -1.44 -31.76
N GLY A 109 -5.70 -1.60 -32.28
CA GLY A 109 -6.77 -2.37 -31.63
C GLY A 109 -6.70 -3.86 -31.93
N THR A 110 -7.34 -4.67 -31.10
CA THR A 110 -7.32 -6.13 -31.21
C THR A 110 -8.69 -6.77 -31.08
N ASP A 111 -8.94 -7.81 -31.86
CA ASP A 111 -10.10 -8.70 -31.72
C ASP A 111 -9.77 -9.97 -30.90
N ALA A 112 -8.54 -10.09 -30.39
CA ALA A 112 -8.11 -11.24 -29.60
C ALA A 112 -8.70 -11.22 -28.18
N ASP A 113 -8.83 -12.39 -27.56
CA ASP A 113 -9.19 -12.45 -26.14
C ASP A 113 -7.99 -11.98 -25.30
N VAL A 114 -8.19 -10.96 -24.45
CA VAL A 114 -7.18 -10.40 -23.55
C VAL A 114 -7.33 -10.99 -22.15
N PHE A 115 -6.21 -11.34 -21.54
CA PHE A 115 -6.12 -11.95 -20.21
C PHE A 115 -5.14 -11.17 -19.34
N ILE A 116 -5.48 -11.03 -18.06
CA ILE A 116 -4.62 -10.43 -17.04
C ILE A 116 -4.40 -11.42 -15.89
N THR A 117 -3.19 -11.45 -15.34
CA THR A 117 -2.89 -12.10 -14.05
C THR A 117 -2.33 -11.06 -13.10
N LEU A 118 -2.90 -10.97 -11.91
CA LEU A 118 -2.41 -10.10 -10.85
C LEU A 118 -1.46 -10.87 -9.94
N TYR A 119 -0.33 -10.26 -9.58
CA TYR A 119 0.61 -10.78 -8.61
C TYR A 119 0.79 -9.75 -7.50
N GLY A 120 0.59 -10.17 -6.26
CA GLY A 120 0.88 -9.36 -5.09
C GLY A 120 1.64 -10.12 -4.02
N ASN A 121 1.78 -9.53 -2.84
CA ASN A 121 2.50 -10.13 -1.71
C ASN A 121 1.71 -11.23 -0.98
N LEU A 122 0.38 -11.27 -1.15
CA LEU A 122 -0.48 -12.27 -0.49
C LEU A 122 -0.84 -13.44 -1.40
N ALA A 123 -1.07 -13.20 -2.69
CA ALA A 123 -1.52 -14.21 -3.64
C ALA A 123 -1.25 -13.82 -5.11
N GLU A 124 -1.62 -14.73 -6.01
CA GLU A 124 -1.78 -14.48 -7.44
C GLU A 124 -3.16 -14.97 -7.91
N THR A 125 -3.71 -14.36 -8.95
CA THR A 125 -5.08 -14.67 -9.41
C THR A 125 -5.17 -15.80 -10.42
N GLY A 126 -4.06 -16.17 -11.06
CA GLY A 126 -4.07 -16.84 -12.36
C GLY A 126 -4.66 -15.97 -13.48
N PRO A 127 -4.74 -16.48 -14.72
CA PRO A 127 -5.25 -15.74 -15.86
C PRO A 127 -6.75 -15.49 -15.77
N ILE A 128 -7.15 -14.21 -15.76
CA ILE A 128 -8.53 -13.76 -15.81
C ILE A 128 -8.75 -13.10 -17.16
N LYS A 129 -9.79 -13.53 -17.89
CA LYS A 129 -10.17 -12.92 -19.17
C LYS A 129 -10.87 -11.58 -18.93
N LEU A 130 -10.46 -10.54 -19.64
CA LEU A 130 -11.10 -9.23 -19.63
C LEU A 130 -12.26 -9.20 -20.61
N GLU A 131 -13.45 -9.57 -20.13
CA GLU A 131 -14.67 -9.63 -20.95
C GLU A 131 -15.53 -8.37 -20.81
N SER A 132 -16.09 -7.92 -21.94
CA SER A 132 -17.01 -6.78 -22.01
C SER A 132 -18.15 -7.11 -22.98
N LYS A 133 -19.34 -6.52 -22.76
CA LYS A 133 -20.49 -6.63 -23.67
C LYS A 133 -20.36 -5.71 -24.90
N LYS A 134 -19.32 -4.89 -24.97
CA LYS A 134 -19.05 -3.94 -26.06
C LYS A 134 -17.78 -4.37 -26.78
N ASN A 135 -17.59 -3.85 -28.00
CA ASN A 135 -16.29 -3.98 -28.65
C ASN A 135 -15.26 -3.16 -27.86
N SER A 136 -14.27 -3.85 -27.30
CA SER A 136 -13.25 -3.30 -26.41
C SER A 136 -11.87 -3.48 -27.04
N PHE A 137 -10.87 -2.78 -26.50
CA PHE A 137 -9.48 -2.79 -26.98
C PHE A 137 -9.32 -2.15 -28.36
N GLU A 138 -10.13 -1.14 -28.64
CA GLU A 138 -10.12 -0.40 -29.90
C GLU A 138 -9.03 0.69 -29.93
N SER A 139 -8.52 0.98 -31.14
CA SER A 139 -7.44 1.97 -31.32
C SER A 139 -7.78 3.32 -30.69
N GLY A 140 -6.94 3.80 -29.78
CA GLY A 140 -7.11 5.07 -29.07
C GLY A 140 -8.25 5.12 -28.07
N LYS A 141 -8.85 3.96 -27.71
CA LYS A 141 -9.92 3.88 -26.71
C LYS A 141 -9.38 3.46 -25.34
N LYS A 142 -10.21 3.79 -24.35
CA LYS A 142 -10.09 3.34 -22.97
C LYS A 142 -11.26 2.40 -22.68
N ASP A 143 -10.96 1.27 -22.05
CA ASP A 143 -11.93 0.26 -21.63
C ASP A 143 -11.80 0.00 -20.13
N GLU A 144 -12.91 -0.19 -19.43
CA GLU A 144 -12.95 -0.46 -17.99
C GLU A 144 -13.58 -1.82 -17.72
N PHE A 145 -12.94 -2.59 -16.85
CA PHE A 145 -13.34 -3.93 -16.43
C PHE A 145 -13.35 -4.00 -14.91
N THR A 146 -14.27 -4.77 -14.36
CA THR A 146 -14.31 -5.09 -12.93
C THR A 146 -14.12 -6.58 -12.78
N ILE A 147 -13.13 -6.99 -12.00
CA ILE A 147 -12.88 -8.40 -11.69
C ILE A 147 -13.01 -8.65 -10.19
N GLU A 148 -13.60 -9.78 -9.83
CA GLU A 148 -13.63 -10.29 -8.47
C GLU A 148 -12.68 -11.49 -8.39
N CYS A 149 -11.70 -11.45 -7.50
CA CYS A 149 -10.67 -12.46 -7.39
C CYS A 149 -10.10 -12.51 -5.96
N PRO A 150 -9.30 -13.54 -5.60
CA PRO A 150 -8.57 -13.56 -4.34
C PRO A 150 -7.86 -12.23 -4.05
N ASN A 151 -7.92 -11.74 -2.81
CA ASN A 151 -7.11 -10.60 -2.40
C ASN A 151 -5.61 -10.92 -2.59
N VAL A 152 -4.96 -10.24 -3.52
CA VAL A 152 -3.53 -10.41 -3.80
C VAL A 152 -2.64 -9.52 -2.92
N GLY A 153 -3.23 -8.62 -2.13
CA GLY A 153 -2.51 -7.63 -1.35
C GLY A 153 -1.91 -6.53 -2.22
N GLU A 154 -0.72 -6.06 -1.87
CA GLU A 154 -0.01 -5.03 -2.62
C GLU A 154 0.46 -5.57 -3.97
N LEU A 155 0.00 -4.97 -5.07
CA LEU A 155 0.37 -5.38 -6.43
C LEU A 155 1.84 -5.09 -6.72
N ASN A 156 2.59 -6.14 -7.09
CA ASN A 156 4.01 -6.05 -7.43
C ASN A 156 4.27 -6.10 -8.93
N LYS A 157 3.46 -6.84 -9.70
CA LYS A 157 3.48 -6.91 -11.16
C LYS A 157 2.15 -7.46 -11.69
N ILE A 158 1.93 -7.30 -12.98
CA ILE A 158 0.86 -7.97 -13.71
C ILE A 158 1.43 -8.70 -14.92
N LEU A 159 0.78 -9.78 -15.34
CA LEU A 159 0.99 -10.37 -16.66
C LEU A 159 -0.21 -10.00 -17.53
N ILE A 160 0.02 -9.26 -18.60
CA ILE A 160 -0.99 -8.99 -19.63
C ILE A 160 -0.68 -9.86 -20.85
N ALA A 161 -1.69 -10.51 -21.42
CA ALA A 161 -1.53 -11.40 -22.57
C ALA A 161 -2.78 -11.39 -23.47
N HIS A 162 -2.62 -11.78 -24.73
CA HIS A 162 -3.74 -12.11 -25.60
C HIS A 162 -3.52 -13.46 -26.31
N ASN A 163 -4.59 -14.07 -26.82
CA ASN A 163 -4.51 -15.40 -27.45
C ASN A 163 -4.24 -15.40 -28.96
N ASN A 164 -3.94 -14.23 -29.54
CA ASN A 164 -3.63 -14.08 -30.97
C ASN A 164 -4.72 -14.60 -31.93
N LYS A 165 -5.99 -14.63 -31.50
CA LYS A 165 -7.12 -14.96 -32.39
C LYS A 165 -7.54 -13.75 -33.22
N GLY A 166 -8.18 -14.01 -34.36
CA GLY A 166 -8.68 -12.99 -35.28
C GLY A 166 -7.63 -12.55 -36.31
N SER A 167 -8.07 -11.86 -37.35
CA SER A 167 -7.20 -11.33 -38.40
C SER A 167 -6.47 -10.05 -37.98
N ALA A 168 -7.00 -9.30 -37.02
CA ALA A 168 -6.38 -8.12 -36.41
C ALA A 168 -6.03 -8.44 -34.94
N SER A 169 -5.07 -9.34 -34.74
CA SER A 169 -4.74 -9.86 -33.41
C SER A 169 -3.66 -9.08 -32.68
N GLY A 170 -2.83 -8.31 -33.41
CA GLY A 170 -1.81 -7.45 -32.83
C GLY A 170 -2.43 -6.30 -32.05
N TRP A 171 -1.83 -5.95 -30.92
CA TRP A 171 -2.39 -4.96 -30.00
C TRP A 171 -1.33 -4.00 -29.52
N PHE A 172 -1.52 -2.69 -29.71
CA PHE A 172 -0.63 -1.70 -29.12
C PHE A 172 -1.19 -1.22 -27.79
N LEU A 173 -0.64 -1.76 -26.70
CA LEU A 173 -1.03 -1.40 -25.34
C LEU A 173 -0.21 -0.19 -24.86
N ASP A 174 -0.89 0.89 -24.51
CA ASP A 174 -0.26 2.10 -23.94
C ASP A 174 0.04 1.89 -22.45
N GLN A 175 -1.01 1.70 -21.65
CA GLN A 175 -0.89 1.49 -20.20
C GLN A 175 -2.12 0.81 -19.61
N ILE A 176 -1.99 0.31 -18.39
CA ILE A 176 -3.09 -0.21 -17.58
C ILE A 176 -3.11 0.54 -16.25
N LEU A 177 -4.28 1.00 -15.81
CA LEU A 177 -4.51 1.46 -14.43
C LEU A 177 -5.31 0.41 -13.69
N ILE A 178 -4.91 0.06 -12.48
CA ILE A 178 -5.65 -0.85 -11.62
C ILE A 178 -5.96 -0.13 -10.32
N GLU A 179 -7.26 -0.03 -10.02
CA GLU A 179 -7.75 0.43 -8.72
C GLU A 179 -8.18 -0.80 -7.91
N ASP A 180 -7.58 -0.96 -6.74
CA ASP A 180 -8.12 -1.82 -5.70
C ASP A 180 -9.35 -1.11 -5.10
N VAL A 181 -10.57 -1.65 -5.30
CA VAL A 181 -11.81 -0.94 -4.96
C VAL A 181 -12.02 -0.86 -3.44
N ASN A 182 -11.60 -1.90 -2.71
CA ASN A 182 -11.82 -1.97 -1.27
C ASN A 182 -10.77 -1.15 -0.49
N TRP A 183 -9.55 -1.08 -1.03
CA TRP A 183 -8.43 -0.38 -0.41
C TRP A 183 -8.03 0.92 -1.14
N HIS A 184 -8.77 1.34 -2.16
CA HIS A 184 -8.54 2.57 -2.95
C HIS A 184 -7.09 2.80 -3.46
N HIS A 185 -6.29 1.73 -3.57
CA HIS A 185 -4.94 1.81 -4.12
C HIS A 185 -5.00 1.92 -5.64
N LEU A 186 -4.30 2.91 -6.20
CA LEU A 186 -4.20 3.10 -7.64
C LEU A 186 -2.79 2.75 -8.14
N TYR A 187 -2.72 1.81 -9.06
CA TYR A 187 -1.48 1.34 -9.68
C TYR A 187 -1.45 1.70 -11.17
N GLU A 188 -0.36 2.32 -11.61
CA GLU A 188 -0.11 2.66 -13.03
C GLU A 188 0.93 1.69 -13.61
N PHE A 189 0.55 0.93 -14.64
CA PHE A 189 1.39 -0.03 -15.35
C PHE A 189 1.63 0.43 -16.80
N PRO A 190 2.71 1.20 -17.07
CA PRO A 190 3.04 1.61 -18.42
C PRO A 190 3.52 0.41 -19.26
N CYS A 191 3.12 0.36 -20.54
CA CYS A 191 3.53 -0.69 -21.49
C CYS A 191 4.16 -0.08 -22.76
N ASN A 192 3.42 0.77 -23.47
CA ASN A 192 3.82 1.46 -24.69
C ASN A 192 4.49 0.57 -25.74
N ARG A 193 3.92 -0.62 -25.97
CA ARG A 193 4.47 -1.65 -26.87
C ARG A 193 3.39 -2.42 -27.61
N TRP A 194 3.78 -2.96 -28.76
CA TRP A 194 3.02 -3.97 -29.46
C TRP A 194 3.11 -5.31 -28.73
N LEU A 195 1.94 -5.90 -28.48
CA LEU A 195 1.75 -7.31 -28.17
C LEU A 195 1.22 -7.96 -29.44
N ALA A 196 2.10 -8.53 -30.23
CA ALA A 196 1.80 -9.08 -31.55
C ALA A 196 2.92 -10.02 -31.99
N LYS A 197 2.66 -10.94 -32.92
CA LYS A 197 3.71 -11.87 -33.43
C LYS A 197 4.55 -11.28 -34.57
N ASP A 198 4.08 -10.21 -35.17
CA ASP A 198 4.63 -9.55 -36.36
C ASP A 198 5.16 -8.14 -36.09
N GLU A 199 4.94 -7.59 -34.89
CA GLU A 199 5.40 -6.25 -34.46
C GLU A 199 6.31 -6.31 -33.21
N ASP A 200 7.06 -5.23 -32.96
CA ASP A 200 8.05 -5.06 -31.88
C ASP A 200 8.90 -6.33 -31.60
N ASP A 201 8.77 -6.91 -30.41
CA ASP A 201 9.56 -8.06 -29.95
C ASP A 201 8.87 -9.40 -30.16
N LYS A 202 7.77 -9.41 -30.92
CA LYS A 202 7.02 -10.60 -31.33
C LYS A 202 6.37 -11.37 -30.18
N GLU A 203 6.28 -10.73 -29.00
CA GLU A 203 5.66 -11.28 -27.81
C GLU A 203 4.19 -10.89 -27.74
N ILE A 204 3.35 -11.82 -27.31
CA ILE A 204 1.89 -11.61 -27.10
C ILE A 204 1.52 -11.55 -25.62
N ALA A 205 2.52 -11.63 -24.74
CA ALA A 205 2.39 -11.59 -23.30
C ALA A 205 3.56 -10.85 -22.67
N ARG A 206 3.32 -10.09 -21.60
CA ARG A 206 4.37 -9.31 -20.91
C ARG A 206 4.07 -9.08 -19.45
N PHE A 207 5.12 -9.18 -18.62
CA PHE A 207 5.10 -8.66 -17.27
C PHE A 207 5.26 -7.14 -17.25
N LEU A 208 4.32 -6.45 -16.60
CA LEU A 208 4.39 -5.02 -16.33
C LEU A 208 4.55 -4.79 -14.84
N PHE A 209 5.27 -3.73 -14.48
CA PHE A 209 5.56 -3.36 -13.10
C PHE A 209 4.89 -2.01 -12.80
N PRO A 210 4.36 -1.82 -11.59
CA PRO A 210 3.74 -0.56 -11.24
C PRO A 210 4.81 0.53 -11.21
N LYS A 211 4.46 1.71 -11.72
CA LYS A 211 5.30 2.89 -11.61
C LYS A 211 5.51 3.19 -10.13
N LYS A 212 6.77 3.28 -9.71
CA LYS A 212 7.11 3.74 -8.37
C LYS A 212 6.77 5.22 -8.28
N THR A 213 5.63 5.52 -7.69
CA THR A 213 5.28 6.90 -7.36
C THR A 213 6.07 7.28 -6.12
N VAL A 214 6.81 8.40 -6.16
CA VAL A 214 7.27 9.05 -4.93
C VAL A 214 6.02 9.64 -4.29
N THR A 215 5.35 8.87 -3.46
CA THR A 215 4.22 9.36 -2.65
C THR A 215 4.75 9.84 -1.31
N ASN A 216 4.23 10.99 -0.88
CA ASN A 216 4.21 11.29 0.55
C ASN A 216 3.21 10.33 1.17
N SER A 217 3.61 9.58 2.20
CA SER A 217 2.68 8.80 3.01
C SER A 217 1.94 9.71 3.99
N GLN A 218 0.73 9.32 4.34
CA GLN A 218 0.00 9.95 5.40
C GLN A 218 -0.35 8.86 6.43
N TYR A 219 0.11 9.03 7.66
CA TYR A 219 -0.11 8.07 8.75
C TYR A 219 -1.15 8.61 9.70
N LYS A 220 -2.11 7.76 10.06
CA LYS A 220 -3.11 8.04 11.07
C LYS A 220 -2.79 7.19 12.30
N ILE A 221 -2.34 7.86 13.35
CA ILE A 221 -1.96 7.20 14.59
C ILE A 221 -3.13 7.29 15.56
N LYS A 222 -3.44 6.14 16.17
CA LYS A 222 -4.43 5.96 17.20
C LYS A 222 -3.75 5.34 18.40
N SER A 223 -3.94 5.89 19.59
CA SER A 223 -3.34 5.33 20.80
C SER A 223 -4.39 5.07 21.88
N HIS A 224 -4.23 3.95 22.59
CA HIS A 224 -5.15 3.51 23.64
C HIS A 224 -4.48 3.68 25.02
N PHE A 225 -5.18 4.30 25.97
CA PHE A 225 -4.60 4.74 27.26
C PHE A 225 -5.57 4.59 28.42
N ASP A 226 -5.03 4.26 29.59
CA ASP A 226 -5.67 4.43 30.89
C ASP A 226 -4.76 5.32 31.76
N ILE A 227 -5.17 6.55 32.07
CA ILE A 227 -4.46 7.44 33.02
C ILE A 227 -5.43 7.83 34.13
N THR A 228 -4.94 7.94 35.36
CA THR A 228 -5.74 8.19 36.58
C THR A 228 -5.93 9.67 36.93
N SER A 229 -5.35 10.63 36.18
CA SER A 229 -5.66 12.05 36.36
C SER A 229 -5.38 12.91 35.11
N SER A 230 -5.96 14.10 35.06
CA SER A 230 -5.97 15.01 33.90
C SER A 230 -4.60 15.60 33.59
N VAL A 231 -4.12 15.49 32.34
CA VAL A 231 -2.88 16.14 31.90
C VAL A 231 -3.00 16.78 30.52
N PHE A 232 -2.35 17.94 30.35
CA PHE A 232 -2.01 18.54 29.06
C PHE A 232 -0.55 18.17 28.76
N GLU A 233 -0.28 17.30 27.80
CA GLU A 233 1.11 16.88 27.49
C GLU A 233 1.42 16.96 26.01
N SER A 234 2.70 17.17 25.66
CA SER A 234 3.22 16.97 24.30
C SER A 234 4.10 15.71 24.23
N PHE A 235 3.81 14.82 23.28
CA PHE A 235 4.61 13.63 22.98
C PHE A 235 5.24 13.74 21.59
N SER A 236 6.36 13.03 21.42
CA SER A 236 7.05 12.87 20.14
C SER A 236 7.06 11.43 19.66
N VAL A 237 6.60 11.22 18.43
CA VAL A 237 6.78 9.95 17.71
C VAL A 237 7.90 10.13 16.69
N ILE A 238 9.00 9.40 16.86
CA ILE A 238 10.07 9.34 15.85
C ILE A 238 10.00 7.98 15.17
N PHE A 239 9.76 8.00 13.86
CA PHE A 239 9.88 6.82 13.01
C PHE A 239 11.35 6.57 12.69
N GLU A 240 11.84 5.37 13.00
CA GLU A 240 13.14 4.88 12.57
C GLU A 240 12.93 3.67 11.66
N THR A 241 13.43 3.76 10.44
CA THR A 241 13.47 2.62 9.53
C THR A 241 14.87 2.04 9.54
N GLN A 242 14.98 0.72 9.43
CA GLN A 242 16.24 0.12 9.01
C GLN A 242 16.40 0.45 7.52
N ILE A 243 17.12 1.53 7.22
CA ILE A 243 17.69 1.68 5.88
C ILE A 243 18.68 0.52 5.77
N ASN A 244 18.31 -0.55 5.08
CA ASN A 244 19.28 -1.51 4.57
C ASN A 244 20.19 -0.71 3.63
N ALA A 245 21.28 -0.20 4.19
CA ALA A 245 22.31 0.49 3.47
C ALA A 245 22.83 -0.47 2.40
N ASN A 246 22.41 -0.25 1.16
CA ASN A 246 23.19 -0.71 0.03
C ASN A 246 24.52 0.06 0.12
N PRO A 247 25.67 -0.60 0.31
CA PRO A 247 26.95 0.07 0.65
C PRO A 247 27.54 0.95 -0.46
N HIS A 248 26.76 1.31 -1.49
CA HIS A 248 27.22 2.03 -2.67
C HIS A 248 26.65 3.44 -2.87
N VAL A 249 26.01 4.04 -1.87
CA VAL A 249 25.67 5.47 -1.94
C VAL A 249 26.18 6.18 -0.70
N ARG A 250 27.28 6.92 -0.87
CA ARG A 250 27.75 7.92 0.10
C ARG A 250 27.00 9.23 -0.13
N CYS A 251 26.43 9.77 0.93
CA CYS A 251 26.32 11.21 1.17
C CYS A 251 26.92 11.48 2.55
#